data_AF-A0A532T992-F1
#
_entry.id   AF-A0A532T992-F1
#
_cell.length_a   1.000
_cell.length_b   1.000
_cell.length_c   1.000
_cell.angle_alpha   90.00
_cell.angle_beta   90.00
_cell.angle_gamma   90.00
#
_symmetry.space_group_name_H-M   'P 1'
#
loop_
_entity.id
_entity.type
_entity.pdbx_description
1 polymer ?
#
loop_
_entity_poly.entity_id
_entity_poly.type
_entity_poly.pdbx_seq_one_letter_code
_entity_poly.pdbx_strand_id
1 'polypeptide(L)'
;MYMCPFSALTLKKDGEVIELADIQIVKENVVPKLEFEAKKITSYDGIERVVKQYTDGEISIVDEECPGGCQTCYEVCPSGAISVPEKSDKGWETVPNVVVDPEKCISCGSCDNGCPTGAVKLKITDVKTSGEFSELFWEPLLVRLKTLRWSEKEEKEE
;
A
#
# COMPACT_ATOMS: atom_id res chain seq x y z
N MET A 1 -10.76 5.95 6.71
CA MET A 1 -9.87 5.46 7.78
C MET A 1 -8.46 5.92 7.44
N TYR A 2 -8.02 7.06 7.98
CA TYR A 2 -6.76 7.66 7.56
C TYR A 2 -5.68 7.22 8.55
N MET A 3 -4.78 6.33 8.10
CA MET A 3 -3.69 5.83 8.94
C MET A 3 -2.83 7.00 9.39
N CYS A 4 -3.01 7.36 10.64
CA CYS A 4 -2.18 8.33 11.32
C CYS A 4 -0.73 7.81 11.28
N PRO A 5 0.28 8.67 10.99
CA PRO A 5 1.67 8.23 10.95
C PRO A 5 2.00 7.48 12.26
N PHE A 6 2.84 6.45 12.19
CA PHE A 6 3.20 5.56 13.31
C PHE A 6 3.54 6.28 14.64
N SER A 7 3.83 7.58 14.61
CA SER A 7 4.02 8.47 15.77
C SER A 7 2.74 8.92 16.49
N ALA A 8 1.55 8.56 16.02
CA ALA A 8 0.28 9.00 16.61
C ALA A 8 -0.30 8.04 17.66
N LEU A 9 0.31 6.87 17.82
CA LEU A 9 -0.11 5.86 18.79
C LEU A 9 0.91 5.82 19.93
N THR A 10 0.42 5.95 21.17
CA THR A 10 1.24 5.80 22.37
C THR A 10 1.13 4.36 22.87
N LEU A 11 2.26 3.66 22.94
CA LEU A 11 2.30 2.31 23.50
C LEU A 11 2.34 2.37 25.03
N LYS A 12 1.47 1.61 25.69
CA LYS A 12 1.51 1.43 27.15
C LYS A 12 1.62 -0.05 27.49
N LYS A 13 2.37 -0.37 28.53
CA LYS A 13 2.40 -1.70 29.16
C LYS A 13 2.03 -1.53 30.62
N ASP A 14 1.03 -2.28 31.06
CA ASP A 14 0.54 -2.24 32.45
C ASP A 14 0.15 -0.83 32.93
N GLY A 15 -0.27 0.03 31.99
CA GLY A 15 -0.69 1.41 32.27
C GLY A 15 0.41 2.47 32.15
N GLU A 16 1.68 2.07 32.09
CA GLU A 16 2.83 2.96 31.93
C GLU A 16 3.19 3.15 30.46
N VAL A 17 3.54 4.38 30.08
CA VAL A 17 3.99 4.71 28.71
C VAL A 17 5.41 4.16 28.54
N ILE A 18 5.63 3.36 27.50
CA ILE A 18 6.96 2.87 27.14
C ILE A 18 7.49 3.69 25.96
N GLU A 19 8.74 4.14 26.06
CA GLU A 19 9.48 4.67 24.92
C GLU A 19 9.77 3.55 23.90
N LEU A 20 9.50 3.80 22.62
CA LEU A 20 9.69 2.80 21.56
C LEU A 20 11.12 2.25 21.50
N ALA A 21 12.11 3.06 21.88
CA ALA A 21 13.52 2.68 21.91
C ALA A 21 13.84 1.62 22.99
N ASP A 22 13.03 1.52 24.04
CA ASP A 22 13.24 0.59 25.16
C ASP A 22 12.60 -0.79 24.91
N ILE A 23 11.83 -0.93 23.82
CA ILE A 23 11.27 -2.22 23.41
C ILE A 23 12.42 -3.13 22.98
N GLN A 24 12.48 -4.33 23.56
CA GLN A 24 13.59 -5.28 23.36
C GLN A 24 13.91 -5.55 21.88
N ILE A 25 12.87 -5.69 21.04
CA ILE A 25 13.01 -5.93 19.58
C ILE A 25 13.70 -4.74 18.88
N VAL A 26 13.45 -3.51 19.34
CA VAL A 26 14.07 -2.29 18.81
C VAL A 26 15.49 -2.14 19.34
N LYS A 27 15.69 -2.36 20.65
CA LYS A 27 16.99 -2.27 21.31
C LYS A 27 18.01 -3.29 20.77
N GLU A 28 17.55 -4.49 20.46
CA GLU A 28 18.38 -5.56 19.89
C GLU A 28 18.50 -5.47 18.35
N ASN A 29 17.95 -4.42 17.72
CA ASN A 29 17.95 -4.24 16.27
C ASN A 29 17.43 -5.48 15.52
N VAL A 30 16.38 -6.13 16.03
CA VAL A 30 15.80 -7.32 15.38
C VAL A 30 15.09 -6.92 14.08
N VAL A 31 14.49 -5.73 14.06
CA VAL A 31 13.84 -5.14 12.88
C VAL A 31 14.65 -3.93 12.39
N PRO A 32 14.77 -3.73 11.07
CA PRO A 32 15.45 -2.56 10.52
C PRO A 32 14.66 -1.28 10.78
N LYS A 33 15.37 -0.17 10.67
CA LYS A 33 14.74 1.14 10.65
C LYS A 33 14.11 1.36 9.27
N LEU A 34 12.81 1.70 9.25
CA LEU A 34 12.11 2.10 8.04
C LEU A 34 12.48 3.54 7.67
N GLU A 35 13.05 3.71 6.48
CA GLU A 35 13.26 5.02 5.87
C GLU A 35 12.05 5.42 5.04
N PHE A 36 11.87 6.72 4.81
CA PHE A 36 10.76 7.22 4.02
C PHE A 36 11.13 8.46 3.22
N GLU A 37 10.44 8.64 2.11
CA GLU A 37 10.44 9.86 1.34
C GLU A 37 9.17 10.65 1.60
N ALA A 38 9.32 11.94 1.91
CA ALA A 38 8.18 12.84 2.05
C ALA A 38 7.71 13.30 0.65
N LYS A 39 6.51 12.88 0.24
CA LYS A 39 5.91 13.33 -1.02
C LYS A 39 4.70 14.21 -0.74
N LYS A 40 4.62 15.33 -1.47
CA LYS A 40 3.39 16.13 -1.56
C LYS A 40 2.47 15.45 -2.56
N ILE A 41 1.25 15.18 -2.12
CA ILE A 41 0.23 14.54 -2.94
C ILE A 41 -1.06 15.35 -2.87
N THR A 42 -1.86 15.21 -3.91
CA THR A 42 -3.19 15.82 -4.02
C THR A 42 -4.17 14.69 -4.25
N SER A 43 -5.13 14.51 -3.34
CA SER A 43 -6.17 13.49 -3.50
C SER A 43 -7.23 13.96 -4.50
N TYR A 44 -8.18 13.09 -4.82
CA TYR A 44 -9.25 13.37 -5.79
C TYR A 44 -10.16 14.53 -5.35
N ASP A 45 -10.25 14.77 -4.04
CA ASP A 45 -11.03 15.86 -3.42
C ASP A 45 -10.29 17.22 -3.46
N GLY A 46 -9.10 17.28 -4.06
CA GLY A 46 -8.26 18.48 -4.14
C GLY A 46 -7.52 18.80 -2.84
N ILE A 47 -7.61 17.95 -1.81
CA ILE A 47 -6.89 18.19 -0.55
C ILE A 47 -5.42 17.80 -0.73
N GLU A 48 -4.54 18.78 -0.51
CA GLU A 48 -3.09 18.58 -0.51
C GLU A 48 -2.60 18.07 0.84
N ARG A 49 -1.71 17.06 0.81
CA ARG A 49 -1.12 16.46 2.01
C ARG A 49 0.33 16.09 1.77
N VAL A 50 1.10 16.04 2.85
CA VAL A 50 2.45 15.45 2.84
C VAL A 50 2.35 14.05 3.43
N VAL A 51 2.72 13.05 2.64
CA VAL A 51 2.73 11.64 3.06
C VAL A 51 4.16 11.12 3.12
N LYS A 52 4.36 10.10 3.94
CA LYS A 52 5.60 9.34 4.02
C LYS A 52 5.46 8.10 3.14
N GLN A 53 6.26 8.02 2.09
CA GLN A 53 6.35 6.84 1.24
C GLN A 53 7.48 5.94 1.75
N TYR A 54 7.12 4.71 2.14
CA TYR A 54 8.05 3.71 2.68
C TYR A 54 8.45 2.64 1.66
N THR A 55 7.65 2.47 0.62
CA THR A 55 7.74 1.34 -0.31
C THR A 55 7.65 1.80 -1.75
N ASP A 56 8.32 1.06 -2.63
CA ASP A 56 8.16 1.14 -4.07
C ASP A 56 7.46 -0.13 -4.57
N GLY A 57 6.72 0.00 -5.66
CA GLY A 57 5.92 -1.12 -6.14
C GLY A 57 5.18 -0.79 -7.44
N GLU A 58 4.62 -1.83 -8.03
CA GLU A 58 3.89 -1.78 -9.29
C GLU A 58 2.43 -2.19 -9.07
N ILE A 59 1.50 -1.43 -9.66
CA ILE A 59 0.07 -1.73 -9.62
C ILE A 59 -0.34 -2.34 -10.97
N SER A 60 -1.03 -3.46 -10.92
CA SER A 60 -1.70 -4.06 -12.07
C SER A 60 -3.21 -4.18 -11.83
N ILE A 61 -3.99 -4.11 -12.91
CA ILE A 61 -5.45 -4.23 -12.87
C ILE A 61 -5.84 -5.42 -13.74
N VAL A 62 -6.63 -6.33 -13.18
CA VAL A 62 -7.22 -7.46 -13.88
C VAL A 62 -8.63 -7.06 -14.32
N ASP A 63 -8.77 -6.60 -15.56
CA ASP A 63 -10.05 -6.09 -16.08
C ASP A 63 -11.20 -7.12 -16.00
N GLU A 64 -10.90 -8.42 -16.13
CA GLU A 64 -11.88 -9.50 -16.02
C GLU A 64 -12.47 -9.64 -14.61
N GLU A 65 -11.67 -9.36 -13.57
CA GLU A 65 -12.12 -9.38 -12.16
C GLU A 65 -12.71 -8.01 -11.76
N CYS A 66 -12.59 -6.98 -12.61
CA CYS A 66 -13.10 -5.64 -12.38
C CYS A 66 -14.51 -5.48 -12.99
N PRO A 67 -15.58 -5.44 -12.18
CA PRO A 67 -16.93 -5.23 -12.72
C PRO A 67 -17.15 -3.82 -13.31
N GLY A 68 -16.21 -2.89 -13.08
CA GLY A 68 -16.36 -1.47 -13.41
C GLY A 68 -17.39 -0.76 -12.53
N GLY A 69 -17.33 0.57 -12.47
CA GLY A 69 -18.39 1.42 -11.89
C GLY A 69 -18.47 1.54 -10.36
N CYS A 70 -17.81 0.69 -9.55
CA CYS A 70 -17.83 0.84 -8.09
C CYS A 70 -16.99 2.01 -7.55
N GLN A 71 -15.94 2.42 -8.30
CA GLN A 71 -15.03 3.54 -8.00
C GLN A 71 -14.32 3.50 -6.63
N THR A 72 -14.38 2.38 -5.90
CA THR A 72 -13.77 2.29 -4.56
C THR A 72 -12.27 2.55 -4.57
N CYS A 73 -11.54 2.01 -5.56
CA CYS A 73 -10.11 2.25 -5.69
C CYS A 73 -9.76 3.72 -5.96
N TYR A 74 -10.63 4.46 -6.66
CA TYR A 74 -10.50 5.90 -6.90
C TYR A 74 -10.65 6.69 -5.60
N GLU A 75 -11.72 6.44 -4.84
CA GLU A 75 -12.03 7.16 -3.60
C GLU A 75 -11.03 6.90 -2.47
N VAL A 76 -10.50 5.68 -2.36
CA VAL A 76 -9.52 5.35 -1.31
C VAL A 76 -8.10 5.80 -1.67
N CYS A 77 -7.85 6.26 -2.90
CA CYS A 77 -6.52 6.65 -3.34
C CYS A 77 -6.11 7.99 -2.71
N PRO A 78 -5.14 8.01 -1.78
CA PRO A 78 -4.73 9.26 -1.15
C PRO A 78 -3.99 10.18 -2.12
N SER A 79 -3.32 9.62 -3.14
CA SER A 79 -2.48 10.38 -4.06
C SER A 79 -3.18 10.81 -5.35
N GLY A 80 -4.46 10.48 -5.51
CA GLY A 80 -5.20 10.80 -6.74
C GLY A 80 -4.60 10.16 -8.00
N ALA A 81 -3.85 9.07 -7.83
CA ALA A 81 -3.19 8.35 -8.93
C ALA A 81 -4.15 7.54 -9.79
N ILE A 82 -5.36 7.27 -9.30
CA ILE A 82 -6.34 6.42 -9.98
C ILE A 82 -7.33 7.30 -10.74
N SER A 83 -7.70 6.89 -11.95
CA SER A 83 -8.72 7.54 -12.79
C SER A 83 -9.64 6.47 -13.40
N VAL A 84 -10.92 6.82 -13.58
CA VAL A 84 -11.92 5.94 -14.19
C VAL A 84 -12.33 6.56 -15.52
N PRO A 85 -11.87 6.03 -16.67
CA PRO A 85 -12.23 6.57 -17.98
C PRO A 85 -13.70 6.33 -18.31
N GLU A 86 -14.28 7.22 -19.10
CA GLU A 86 -15.62 7.01 -19.65
C GLU A 86 -15.61 5.87 -20.67
N LYS A 87 -16.72 5.13 -20.76
CA LYS A 87 -16.87 4.08 -21.77
C LYS A 87 -16.87 4.73 -23.14
N SER A 88 -16.16 4.13 -24.09
CA SER A 88 -16.13 4.59 -25.48
C SER A 88 -17.55 4.55 -26.09
N ASP A 89 -17.91 5.57 -26.85
CA ASP A 89 -19.15 5.59 -27.64
C ASP A 89 -19.13 4.55 -28.78
N LYS A 90 -17.93 4.04 -29.10
CA LYS A 90 -17.66 3.06 -30.14
C LYS A 90 -17.55 1.68 -29.52
N GLY A 91 -18.56 0.83 -29.73
CA GLY A 91 -18.67 -0.49 -29.10
C GLY A 91 -17.57 -1.52 -29.44
N TRP A 92 -16.58 -1.17 -30.26
CA TRP A 92 -15.41 -2.01 -30.55
C TRP A 92 -14.13 -1.57 -29.81
N GLU A 93 -14.14 -0.41 -29.15
CA GLU A 93 -12.98 0.08 -28.39
C GLU A 93 -13.08 -0.44 -26.95
N THR A 94 -12.19 -1.38 -26.59
CA THR A 94 -12.03 -1.82 -25.20
C THR A 94 -11.30 -0.72 -24.43
N VAL A 95 -12.02 -0.04 -23.53
CA VAL A 95 -11.45 0.93 -22.59
C VAL A 95 -11.18 0.20 -21.26
N PRO A 96 -9.99 0.35 -20.66
CA PRO A 96 -9.73 -0.24 -19.33
C PRO A 96 -10.71 0.32 -18.31
N ASN A 97 -11.16 -0.51 -17.37
CA ASN A 97 -12.14 -0.06 -16.37
C ASN A 97 -11.57 1.01 -15.43
N VAL A 98 -10.25 0.97 -15.22
CA VAL A 98 -9.51 1.85 -14.32
C VAL A 98 -8.12 2.10 -14.91
N VAL A 99 -7.59 3.32 -14.75
CA VAL A 99 -6.24 3.71 -15.17
C VAL A 99 -5.46 4.21 -13.95
N VAL A 100 -4.18 3.87 -13.85
CA VAL A 100 -3.29 4.29 -12.78
C VAL A 100 -2.15 5.12 -13.35
N ASP A 101 -1.93 6.29 -12.78
CA ASP A 101 -0.78 7.15 -13.01
C ASP A 101 0.38 6.69 -12.10
N PRO A 102 1.44 6.06 -12.66
CA PRO A 102 2.55 5.55 -11.86
C PRO A 102 3.37 6.67 -11.21
N GLU A 103 3.38 7.89 -11.76
CA GLU A 103 4.16 9.00 -11.20
C GLU A 103 3.53 9.53 -9.90
N LYS A 104 2.20 9.51 -9.83
CA LYS A 104 1.44 9.88 -8.63
C LYS A 104 1.29 8.72 -7.65
N CYS A 105 1.53 7.48 -8.09
CA CYS A 105 1.40 6.33 -7.22
C CYS A 105 2.48 6.34 -6.13
N ILE A 106 2.07 6.09 -4.90
CA ILE A 106 2.97 5.98 -3.73
C ILE A 106 3.05 4.54 -3.18
N SER A 107 2.50 3.58 -3.91
CA SER A 107 2.53 2.14 -3.59
C SER A 107 2.10 1.80 -2.15
N CYS A 108 1.05 2.51 -1.67
CA CYS A 108 0.56 2.37 -0.29
C CYS A 108 -0.41 1.19 -0.06
N GLY A 109 -0.89 0.55 -1.13
CA GLY A 109 -1.79 -0.62 -1.05
C GLY A 109 -3.24 -0.34 -0.66
N SER A 110 -3.66 0.92 -0.52
CA SER A 110 -5.04 1.25 -0.14
C SER A 110 -6.07 0.78 -1.18
N CYS A 111 -5.75 0.85 -2.46
CA CYS A 111 -6.61 0.41 -3.55
C CYS A 111 -6.72 -1.12 -3.66
N ASP A 112 -5.60 -1.84 -3.48
CA ASP A 112 -5.53 -3.30 -3.45
C ASP A 112 -6.41 -3.85 -2.31
N ASN A 113 -6.23 -3.33 -1.09
CA ASN A 113 -7.01 -3.76 0.07
C ASN A 113 -8.49 -3.30 0.00
N GLY A 114 -8.76 -2.15 -0.62
CA GLY A 114 -10.10 -1.61 -0.78
C GLY A 114 -10.90 -2.28 -1.90
N CYS A 115 -10.27 -3.01 -2.83
CA CYS A 115 -10.94 -3.64 -3.94
C CYS A 115 -11.80 -4.83 -3.46
N PRO A 116 -13.13 -4.82 -3.64
CA PRO A 116 -13.99 -5.89 -3.16
C PRO A 116 -13.83 -7.20 -3.95
N THR A 117 -13.38 -7.12 -5.20
CA THR A 117 -13.19 -8.28 -6.09
C THR A 117 -11.73 -8.73 -6.21
N GLY A 118 -10.78 -7.98 -5.64
CA GLY A 118 -9.34 -8.26 -5.80
C GLY A 118 -8.78 -7.95 -7.19
N ALA A 119 -9.50 -7.18 -8.02
CA ALA A 119 -9.09 -6.82 -9.37
C ALA A 119 -7.87 -5.87 -9.43
N VAL A 120 -7.66 -5.06 -8.39
CA VAL A 120 -6.49 -4.20 -8.25
C VAL A 120 -5.44 -4.95 -7.46
N LYS A 121 -4.25 -5.16 -8.03
CA LYS A 121 -3.15 -5.89 -7.41
C LYS A 121 -1.93 -4.99 -7.25
N LEU A 122 -1.43 -4.86 -6.03
CA LEU A 122 -0.17 -4.19 -5.76
C LEU A 122 0.94 -5.22 -5.54
N LYS A 123 2.07 -5.05 -6.23
CA LYS A 123 3.31 -5.79 -5.98
C LYS A 123 4.35 -4.84 -5.43
N ILE A 124 4.73 -5.01 -4.17
CA ILE A 124 5.80 -4.23 -3.54
C ILE A 124 7.15 -4.77 -4.04
N THR A 125 7.91 -3.93 -4.74
CA THR A 125 9.23 -4.29 -5.28
C THR A 125 10.30 -4.09 -4.23
N ASP A 126 10.27 -2.95 -3.53
CA ASP A 126 11.28 -2.54 -2.58
C ASP A 126 10.68 -1.88 -1.32
N VAL A 127 11.37 -2.05 -0.19
CA VAL A 127 11.01 -1.44 1.10
C VAL A 127 12.24 -0.68 1.59
N LYS A 128 12.11 0.64 1.78
CA LYS A 128 13.24 1.49 2.15
C LYS A 128 13.63 1.25 3.60
N THR A 129 14.77 0.63 3.82
CA THR A 129 15.30 0.31 5.15
C THR A 129 16.74 0.74 5.34
N SER A 130 17.12 1.05 6.58
CA SER A 130 18.50 1.38 6.96
C SER A 130 18.88 0.75 8.31
N GLY A 131 20.19 0.71 8.58
CA GLY A 131 20.76 0.24 9.84
C GLY A 131 21.14 -1.25 9.86
N GLU A 132 21.70 -1.68 10.97
CA GLU A 132 21.96 -3.11 11.24
C GLU A 132 20.67 -3.79 11.66
N PHE A 133 20.43 -5.01 11.18
CA PHE A 133 19.27 -5.81 11.58
C PHE A 133 19.54 -7.31 11.48
N SER A 134 18.68 -8.11 12.11
CA SER A 134 18.75 -9.57 12.00
C SER A 134 18.09 -10.07 10.71
N GLU A 135 18.90 -10.56 9.76
CA GLU A 135 18.40 -11.12 8.49
C GLU A 135 17.44 -12.30 8.71
N LEU A 136 17.68 -13.12 9.74
CA LEU A 136 16.86 -14.31 10.07
C LEU A 136 15.37 -13.97 10.25
N PHE A 137 15.07 -12.82 10.86
CA PHE A 137 13.70 -12.39 11.10
C PHE A 137 13.15 -11.50 9.99
N TRP A 138 14.03 -10.82 9.26
CA TRP A 138 13.63 -9.85 8.26
C TRP A 138 13.17 -10.49 6.95
N GLU A 139 13.84 -11.53 6.44
CA GLU A 139 13.44 -12.18 5.18
C GLU A 139 12.00 -12.71 5.22
N PRO A 140 11.57 -13.47 6.25
CA PRO A 140 10.17 -13.94 6.32
C PRO A 140 9.16 -12.80 6.45
N LEU A 141 9.57 -11.70 7.10
CA LEU A 141 8.72 -10.53 7.27
C LEU A 141 8.58 -9.74 5.97
N LEU A 142 9.66 -9.61 5.18
CA LEU A 142 9.62 -9.02 3.84
C LEU A 142 8.70 -9.79 2.91
N VAL A 143 8.74 -11.13 2.94
CA VAL A 143 7.82 -11.96 2.18
C VAL A 143 6.38 -11.61 2.55
N ARG A 144 6.06 -11.56 3.85
CA ARG A 144 4.73 -11.18 4.34
C ARG A 144 4.30 -9.76 3.98
N LEU A 145 5.22 -8.80 3.94
CA LEU A 145 4.92 -7.43 3.51
C LEU A 145 4.61 -7.38 2.01
N LYS A 146 5.28 -8.22 1.21
CA LYS A 146 5.08 -8.32 -0.24
C LYS A 146 3.84 -9.15 -0.60
N THR A 147 3.44 -10.10 0.25
CA THR A 147 2.23 -10.89 0.07
C THR A 147 1.01 -10.18 0.66
N LEU A 148 0.45 -9.25 -0.12
CA LEU A 148 -0.77 -8.53 0.24
C LEU A 148 -2.01 -9.45 0.17
N ARG A 149 -3.11 -9.00 0.76
CA ARG A 149 -4.35 -9.76 1.01
C ARG A 149 -4.85 -10.62 -0.17
N TRP A 150 -4.61 -10.19 -1.41
CA TRP A 150 -5.08 -10.87 -2.63
C TRP A 150 -3.96 -11.47 -3.48
N SER A 151 -2.68 -11.35 -3.09
CA SER A 151 -1.54 -11.71 -3.95
C SER A 151 -1.37 -13.22 -4.13
N GLU A 152 -1.91 -14.03 -3.22
CA GLU A 152 -1.85 -15.48 -3.28
C GLU A 152 -3.27 -16.03 -3.16
N LYS A 153 -3.93 -16.27 -4.30
CA LYS A 153 -4.85 -17.42 -4.35
C LYS A 153 -3.92 -18.61 -4.14
N GLU A 154 -3.99 -19.25 -2.98
CA GLU A 154 -3.32 -20.53 -2.74
C GLU A 154 -3.60 -21.41 -3.96
N GLU A 155 -2.57 -21.68 -4.77
CA GLU A 155 -2.64 -22.76 -5.73
C GLU A 155 -2.83 -24.00 -4.87
N LYS A 156 -4.07 -24.48 -4.79
CA LYS A 156 -4.36 -25.80 -4.25
C LYS A 156 -3.60 -26.77 -5.15
N GLU A 157 -2.43 -27.20 -4.69
CA GLU A 157 -1.80 -28.41 -5.21
C GLU A 157 -2.82 -29.54 -5.01
N GLU A 158 -3.37 -30.01 -6.14
CA GLU A 158 -4.25 -31.18 -6.26
C GLU A 158 -3.46 -32.48 -6.14
#